data_AF-A0A447JAV7-F1
#
_entry.id   AF-A0A447JAV7-F1
#
_cell.length_a   1.000
_cell.length_b   1.000
_cell.length_c   1.000
_cell.angle_alpha   90.00
_cell.angle_beta   90.00
_cell.angle_gamma   90.00
#
_symmetry.space_group_name_H-M   'P 1'
#
loop_
_entity.id
_entity.type
_entity.pdbx_description
1 polymer ?
#
loop_
_entity_poly.entity_id
_entity_poly.type
_entity_poly.pdbx_seq_one_letter_code
_entity_poly.pdbx_strand_id
1 'polypeptide(L)'
;MQVLHVCSEMFPLLKTGGLADVIGALPAAQIADGVDVRVLLPGFPDIRRGIPDAHVVSRRDTFAGKISLLFGHYNGVGIYLIDAPHLYERPGSPYHDTNLYAYTDNVLRFALLGWVGCEMACGLDPFWRPDVVHAHDWHAGLAPAYLAARGRPAKSVFTVHNLAYQGMFYAKHMDDIELPWSFFNMHGLEFNGQLSFFEGRFVLCRPYYGGEPDLCA
;
A
#
# COMPACT_ATOMS: atom_id res chain seq x y z
N MET A 1 -11.14 13.22 11.21
CA MET A 1 -10.73 11.84 10.91
C MET A 1 -9.82 11.88 9.70
N GLN A 2 -8.67 11.23 9.79
CA GLN A 2 -7.64 11.19 8.74
C GLN A 2 -7.63 9.81 8.07
N VAL A 3 -7.78 9.77 6.76
CA VAL A 3 -7.86 8.52 5.99
C VAL A 3 -6.77 8.49 4.93
N LEU A 4 -6.00 7.39 4.90
CA LEU A 4 -5.03 7.13 3.84
C LEU A 4 -5.55 6.04 2.90
N HIS A 5 -5.80 6.38 1.64
CA HIS A 5 -6.03 5.38 0.60
C HIS A 5 -4.69 4.88 0.07
N VAL A 6 -4.47 3.57 0.13
CA VAL A 6 -3.27 2.91 -0.39
C VAL A 6 -3.66 2.11 -1.62
N CYS A 7 -3.12 2.48 -2.78
CA CYS A 7 -3.50 1.90 -4.06
C CYS A 7 -2.34 2.01 -5.08
N SER A 8 -2.44 1.28 -6.19
CA SER A 8 -1.42 1.28 -7.25
C SER A 8 -1.70 2.31 -8.36
N GLU A 9 -2.93 2.81 -8.47
CA GLU A 9 -3.40 3.57 -9.62
C GLU A 9 -4.49 4.59 -9.26
N MET A 10 -4.59 5.65 -10.05
CA MET A 10 -5.53 6.76 -9.85
C MET A 10 -5.83 7.44 -11.18
N PHE A 11 -7.10 7.53 -11.56
CA PHE A 11 -7.51 8.27 -12.75
C PHE A 11 -7.46 9.79 -12.50
N PRO A 12 -7.02 10.63 -13.47
CA PRO A 12 -6.55 10.28 -14.82
C PRO A 12 -5.04 10.07 -14.93
N LEU A 13 -4.30 10.04 -13.80
CA LEU A 13 -2.85 9.95 -13.78
C LEU A 13 -2.33 8.61 -14.32
N LEU A 14 -2.96 7.52 -13.91
CA LEU A 14 -2.61 6.16 -14.33
C LEU A 14 -3.82 5.26 -14.17
N LYS A 15 -4.17 4.52 -15.23
CA LYS A 15 -5.33 3.62 -15.23
C LYS A 15 -5.00 2.31 -15.92
N THR A 16 -5.11 1.22 -15.17
CA THR A 16 -5.02 -0.17 -15.63
C THR A 16 -6.34 -0.93 -15.44
N GLY A 17 -7.17 -0.52 -14.49
CA GLY A 17 -8.49 -1.11 -14.25
C GLY A 17 -9.51 -0.14 -13.65
N GLY A 18 -10.59 -0.70 -13.09
CA GLY A 18 -11.67 0.07 -12.45
C GLY A 18 -11.30 0.67 -11.08
N LEU A 19 -10.25 0.16 -10.43
CA LEU A 19 -9.70 0.72 -9.19
C LEU A 19 -9.33 2.19 -9.38
N ALA A 20 -8.65 2.52 -10.49
CA ALA A 20 -8.26 3.89 -10.81
C ALA A 20 -9.43 4.88 -10.82
N ASP A 21 -10.61 4.47 -11.32
CA ASP A 21 -11.80 5.33 -11.38
C ASP A 21 -12.34 5.61 -9.97
N VAL A 22 -12.33 4.60 -9.09
CA VAL A 22 -12.76 4.77 -7.70
C VAL A 22 -11.82 5.73 -6.97
N ILE A 23 -10.51 5.54 -7.10
CA ILE A 23 -9.54 6.44 -6.45
C ILE A 23 -9.55 7.85 -7.07
N GLY A 24 -9.92 7.99 -8.35
CA GLY A 24 -10.10 9.29 -8.99
C GLY A 24 -11.29 10.11 -8.44
N ALA A 25 -12.28 9.46 -7.81
CA ALA A 25 -13.52 10.12 -7.36
C ALA A 25 -13.75 10.07 -5.84
N LEU A 26 -13.52 8.92 -5.20
CA LEU A 26 -13.85 8.68 -3.80
C LEU A 26 -13.14 9.63 -2.82
N PRO A 27 -11.82 9.88 -2.92
CA PRO A 27 -11.13 10.79 -2.01
C PRO A 27 -11.71 12.21 -2.03
N ALA A 28 -12.00 12.72 -3.23
CA ALA A 28 -12.59 14.05 -3.40
C ALA A 28 -14.00 14.14 -2.78
N ALA A 29 -14.82 13.09 -2.93
CA ALA A 29 -16.14 13.02 -2.31
C ALA A 29 -16.04 13.03 -0.78
N GLN A 30 -15.13 12.25 -0.20
CA GLN A 30 -14.93 12.21 1.25
C GLN A 30 -14.38 13.54 1.80
N ILE A 31 -13.53 14.23 1.04
CA ILE A 31 -13.06 15.58 1.39
C ILE A 31 -14.24 16.57 1.42
N ALA A 32 -15.16 16.48 0.46
CA ALA A 32 -16.37 17.30 0.45
C ALA A 32 -17.26 17.05 1.68
N ASP A 33 -17.22 15.84 2.24
CA ASP A 33 -17.89 15.45 3.49
C ASP A 33 -17.08 15.81 4.76
N GLY A 34 -15.95 16.52 4.63
CA GLY A 34 -15.14 17.01 5.75
C GLY A 34 -14.11 16.03 6.30
N VAL A 35 -13.80 14.94 5.59
CA VAL A 35 -12.73 14.00 5.95
C VAL A 35 -11.39 14.51 5.41
N ASP A 36 -10.33 14.43 6.21
CA ASP A 36 -8.96 14.70 5.74
C ASP A 36 -8.41 13.45 5.06
N VAL A 37 -8.49 13.42 3.73
CA VAL A 37 -8.13 12.26 2.92
C VAL A 37 -6.86 12.52 2.14
N ARG A 38 -5.95 11.54 2.19
CA ARG A 38 -4.76 11.49 1.35
C ARG A 38 -4.65 10.15 0.63
N VAL A 39 -3.93 10.13 -0.48
CA VAL A 39 -3.71 8.93 -1.29
C VAL A 39 -2.22 8.63 -1.35
N LEU A 40 -1.83 7.39 -1.08
CA LEU A 40 -0.47 6.86 -1.26
C LEU A 40 -0.41 6.05 -2.54
N LEU A 41 0.50 6.43 -3.43
CA LEU A 41 0.74 5.79 -4.72
C LEU A 41 2.23 5.44 -4.90
N PRO A 42 2.57 4.36 -5.62
CA PRO A 42 3.89 4.19 -6.19
C PRO A 42 4.21 5.34 -7.15
N GLY A 43 5.44 5.85 -7.12
CA GLY A 43 5.91 6.95 -7.98
C GLY A 43 6.13 6.53 -9.43
N PHE A 44 5.13 5.93 -10.09
CA PHE A 44 5.19 5.61 -11.52
C PHE A 44 5.40 6.87 -12.36
N PRO A 45 6.09 6.79 -13.52
CA PRO A 45 6.44 7.97 -14.32
C PRO A 45 5.26 8.89 -14.65
N ASP A 46 4.11 8.31 -15.01
CA ASP A 46 2.91 9.08 -15.37
C ASP A 46 2.31 9.80 -14.16
N ILE A 47 2.28 9.14 -12.99
CA ILE A 47 1.82 9.75 -11.73
C ILE A 47 2.77 10.87 -11.30
N ARG A 48 4.09 10.61 -11.35
CA ARG A 48 5.11 11.60 -10.97
C ARG A 48 5.05 12.85 -11.83
N ARG A 49 4.82 12.69 -13.15
CA ARG A 49 4.65 13.81 -14.09
C ARG A 49 3.37 14.60 -13.84
N GLY A 50 2.31 13.95 -13.37
CA GLY A 50 1.05 14.60 -13.02
C GLY A 50 1.09 15.42 -11.72
N ILE A 51 2.12 15.24 -10.90
CA ILE A 51 2.30 15.93 -9.61
C ILE A 51 3.71 16.54 -9.58
N PRO A 52 3.98 17.58 -10.39
CA PRO A 52 5.32 18.14 -10.54
C PRO A 52 5.82 18.78 -9.24
N ASP A 53 4.93 19.43 -8.49
CA ASP A 53 5.25 20.22 -7.29
C ASP A 53 5.40 19.39 -6.01
N ALA A 54 5.52 18.06 -6.12
CA ALA A 54 5.73 17.20 -4.97
C ALA A 54 7.10 17.47 -4.31
N HIS A 55 7.11 17.69 -3.01
CA HIS A 55 8.32 17.91 -2.20
C HIS A 55 8.63 16.70 -1.33
N VAL A 56 9.89 16.55 -0.92
CA VAL A 56 10.33 15.43 -0.09
C VAL A 56 9.85 15.63 1.35
N VAL A 57 9.10 14.65 1.86
CA VAL A 57 8.66 14.56 3.27
C VAL A 57 9.66 13.77 4.10
N SER A 58 10.13 12.63 3.56
CA SER A 58 11.02 11.73 4.28
C SER A 58 11.92 10.93 3.33
N ARG A 59 13.02 10.40 3.85
CA ARG A 59 13.90 9.45 3.13
C ARG A 59 14.17 8.25 4.03
N ARG A 60 14.13 7.05 3.47
CA ARG A 60 14.30 5.79 4.20
C ARG A 60 15.10 4.79 3.40
N ASP A 61 15.92 4.02 4.10
CA ASP A 61 16.48 2.77 3.59
C ASP A 61 15.53 1.65 3.99
N THR A 62 15.10 0.84 3.02
CA THR A 62 14.11 -0.24 3.23
C THR A 62 14.64 -1.56 2.65
N PHE A 63 13.95 -2.66 2.91
CA PHE A 63 14.21 -3.96 2.27
C PHE A 63 14.14 -3.92 0.73
N ALA A 64 13.40 -2.96 0.15
CA ALA A 64 13.28 -2.77 -1.30
C ALA A 64 14.22 -1.67 -1.84
N GLY A 65 15.20 -1.24 -1.04
CA GLY A 65 16.16 -0.19 -1.40
C GLY A 65 15.83 1.19 -0.84
N LYS A 66 16.61 2.19 -1.26
CA LYS A 66 16.46 3.58 -0.80
C LYS A 66 15.26 4.24 -1.45
N ILE A 67 14.43 4.90 -0.65
CA ILE A 67 13.23 5.60 -1.13
C ILE A 67 13.17 7.02 -0.60
N SER A 68 12.47 7.87 -1.34
CA SER A 68 11.96 9.15 -0.82
C SER A 68 10.44 9.10 -0.79
N LEU A 69 9.83 9.58 0.30
CA LEU A 69 8.41 9.87 0.33
C LEU A 69 8.21 11.31 -0.14
N LEU A 70 7.51 11.50 -1.24
CA LEU A 70 7.13 12.82 -1.73
C LEU A 70 5.69 13.13 -1.36
N PHE A 71 5.36 14.41 -1.21
CA PHE A 71 4.00 14.87 -1.00
C PHE A 71 3.68 16.05 -1.90
N GLY A 72 2.53 15.98 -2.56
CA GLY A 72 2.00 17.03 -3.43
C GLY A 72 0.47 17.01 -3.42
N HIS A 73 -0.14 17.77 -4.32
CA HIS A 73 -1.59 17.82 -4.46
C HIS A 73 -1.99 17.55 -5.90
N TYR A 74 -3.15 16.91 -6.06
CA TYR A 74 -3.78 16.71 -7.35
C TYR A 74 -5.29 16.97 -7.21
N ASN A 75 -5.81 17.99 -7.91
CA ASN A 75 -7.22 18.40 -7.84
C ASN A 75 -7.76 18.56 -6.40
N GLY A 76 -6.95 19.14 -5.51
CA GLY A 76 -7.33 19.36 -4.10
C GLY A 76 -7.16 18.14 -3.18
N VAL A 77 -6.80 16.97 -3.72
CA VAL A 77 -6.49 15.77 -2.94
C VAL A 77 -4.99 15.75 -2.62
N GLY A 78 -4.63 15.50 -1.36
CA GLY A 78 -3.24 15.32 -0.95
C GLY A 78 -2.70 13.95 -1.42
N ILE A 79 -1.57 13.94 -2.10
CA ILE A 79 -0.99 12.72 -2.68
C ILE A 79 0.42 12.52 -2.14
N TYR A 80 0.65 11.33 -1.59
CA TYR A 80 1.97 10.80 -1.29
C TYR A 80 2.46 9.91 -2.42
N LEU A 81 3.72 10.09 -2.82
CA LEU A 81 4.40 9.26 -3.80
C LEU A 81 5.58 8.56 -3.16
N ILE A 82 5.65 7.24 -3.34
CA ILE A 82 6.85 6.46 -3.05
C ILE A 82 7.80 6.65 -4.24
N ASP A 83 8.77 7.53 -4.08
CA ASP A 83 9.80 7.76 -5.09
C ASP A 83 10.93 6.74 -4.92
N ALA A 84 10.92 5.76 -5.82
CA ALA A 84 11.87 4.67 -5.92
C ALA A 84 12.13 4.35 -7.40
N PRO A 85 12.89 5.19 -8.13
CA PRO A 85 13.09 5.05 -9.58
C PRO A 85 13.59 3.67 -9.99
N HIS A 86 14.45 3.04 -9.18
CA HIS A 86 14.96 1.69 -9.42
C HIS A 86 13.86 0.60 -9.46
N LEU A 87 12.71 0.85 -8.85
CA LEU A 87 11.54 -0.04 -8.85
C LEU A 87 10.47 0.37 -9.87
N TYR A 88 10.28 1.67 -10.08
CA TYR A 88 9.09 2.19 -10.77
C TYR A 88 9.36 2.85 -12.13
N GLU A 89 10.56 3.37 -12.37
CA GLU A 89 10.92 4.04 -13.63
C GLU A 89 11.34 3.00 -14.69
N ARG A 90 10.36 2.27 -15.21
CA ARG A 90 10.56 1.18 -16.18
C ARG A 90 9.56 1.28 -17.35
N PRO A 91 9.96 0.90 -18.57
CA PRO A 91 9.04 0.87 -19.71
C PRO A 91 8.03 -0.26 -19.60
N GLY A 92 6.84 -0.09 -20.15
CA GLY A 92 5.77 -1.09 -20.11
C GLY A 92 4.61 -0.63 -19.22
N SER A 93 3.95 -1.59 -18.57
CA SER A 93 2.85 -1.31 -17.65
C SER A 93 3.34 -1.26 -16.19
N PRO A 94 2.51 -0.83 -15.24
CA PRO A 94 2.83 -0.87 -13.81
C PRO A 94 3.17 -2.28 -13.27
N TYR A 95 2.77 -3.34 -13.98
CA TYR A 95 2.89 -4.73 -13.51
C TYR A 95 3.76 -5.61 -14.42
N HIS A 96 3.87 -5.25 -15.70
CA HIS A 96 4.53 -6.04 -16.74
C HIS A 96 5.51 -5.20 -17.56
N ASP A 97 6.57 -5.84 -18.04
CA ASP A 97 7.48 -5.27 -19.03
C ASP A 97 6.82 -5.08 -20.41
N THR A 98 7.59 -4.61 -21.39
CA THR A 98 7.12 -4.39 -22.76
C THR A 98 6.71 -5.66 -23.50
N ASN A 99 7.12 -6.84 -23.01
CA ASN A 99 6.77 -8.15 -23.56
C ASN A 99 5.60 -8.79 -22.80
N LEU A 100 4.96 -8.06 -21.89
CA LEU A 100 3.85 -8.52 -21.04
C LEU A 100 4.26 -9.58 -20.00
N TYR A 101 5.55 -9.71 -19.68
CA TYR A 101 5.99 -10.53 -18.55
C TYR A 101 5.90 -9.74 -17.26
N ALA A 102 5.32 -10.36 -16.22
CA ALA A 102 5.24 -9.75 -14.91
C ALA A 102 6.65 -9.52 -14.35
N TYR A 103 6.89 -8.34 -13.78
CA TYR A 103 8.19 -8.08 -13.16
C TYR A 103 8.42 -9.04 -11.99
N THR A 104 9.60 -9.66 -11.95
CA THR A 104 9.99 -10.63 -10.92
C THR A 104 10.06 -10.02 -9.53
N ASP A 105 10.26 -8.71 -9.45
CA ASP A 105 10.32 -7.93 -8.21
C ASP A 105 8.99 -7.25 -7.85
N ASN A 106 7.86 -7.62 -8.48
CA ASN A 106 6.53 -7.14 -8.11
C ASN A 106 6.22 -7.41 -6.62
N VAL A 107 6.74 -8.52 -6.07
CA VAL A 107 6.62 -8.82 -4.65
C VAL A 107 7.19 -7.69 -3.78
N LEU A 108 8.38 -7.19 -4.10
CA LEU A 108 9.02 -6.08 -3.38
C LEU A 108 8.28 -4.77 -3.62
N ARG A 109 7.87 -4.50 -4.87
CA ARG A 109 7.20 -3.26 -5.27
C ARG A 109 5.90 -3.02 -4.50
N PHE A 110 5.10 -4.06 -4.33
CA PHE A 110 3.80 -3.98 -3.65
C PHE A 110 3.90 -4.27 -2.15
N ALA A 111 4.91 -5.02 -1.70
CA ALA A 111 5.24 -5.07 -0.27
C ALA A 111 5.67 -3.70 0.25
N LEU A 112 6.52 -2.98 -0.50
CA LEU A 112 6.92 -1.63 -0.17
C LEU A 112 5.71 -0.67 -0.08
N LEU A 113 4.74 -0.80 -0.99
CA LEU A 113 3.51 -0.01 -0.93
C LEU A 113 2.73 -0.24 0.37
N GLY A 114 2.55 -1.52 0.75
CA GLY A 114 1.90 -1.88 2.00
C GLY A 114 2.69 -1.42 3.24
N TRP A 115 4.01 -1.58 3.20
CA TRP A 115 4.92 -1.19 4.28
C TRP A 115 4.88 0.33 4.50
N VAL A 116 5.00 1.13 3.45
CA VAL A 116 4.89 2.60 3.56
C VAL A 116 3.50 2.98 4.06
N GLY A 117 2.43 2.30 3.61
CA GLY A 117 1.08 2.53 4.16
C GLY A 117 1.00 2.34 5.68
N CYS A 118 1.68 1.34 6.22
CA CYS A 118 1.81 1.15 7.67
C CYS A 118 2.71 2.21 8.31
N GLU A 119 3.85 2.54 7.71
CA GLU A 119 4.79 3.52 8.26
C GLU A 119 4.19 4.93 8.31
N MET A 120 3.29 5.28 7.39
CA MET A 120 2.47 6.49 7.50
C MET A 120 1.67 6.50 8.82
N ALA A 121 1.07 5.38 9.20
CA ALA A 121 0.40 5.22 10.49
C ALA A 121 1.37 5.18 11.68
N CYS A 122 2.66 4.89 11.47
CA CYS A 122 3.70 4.96 12.50
C CYS A 122 4.33 6.36 12.63
N GLY A 123 3.90 7.35 11.85
CA GLY A 123 4.44 8.72 11.90
C GLY A 123 5.61 8.97 10.94
N LEU A 124 5.62 8.31 9.77
CA LEU A 124 6.60 8.59 8.71
C LEU A 124 6.56 10.04 8.22
N ASP A 125 5.36 10.64 8.18
CA ASP A 125 5.16 12.08 8.09
C ASP A 125 4.98 12.64 9.52
N PRO A 126 5.86 13.53 10.00
CA PRO A 126 5.76 14.12 11.33
C PRO A 126 4.52 15.00 11.55
N PHE A 127 3.86 15.46 10.49
CA PHE A 127 2.76 16.41 10.55
C PHE A 127 1.40 15.80 10.21
N TRP A 128 1.37 14.54 9.77
CA TRP A 128 0.13 13.88 9.38
C TRP A 128 0.20 12.37 9.60
N ARG A 129 -0.83 11.80 10.23
CA ARG A 129 -0.90 10.37 10.54
C ARG A 129 -2.34 9.88 10.34
N PRO A 130 -2.58 8.82 9.55
CA PRO A 130 -3.94 8.33 9.33
C PRO A 130 -4.52 7.65 10.58
N ASP A 131 -5.80 7.91 10.85
CA ASP A 131 -6.63 7.13 11.76
C ASP A 131 -7.04 5.79 11.11
N VAL A 132 -7.20 5.80 9.79
CA VAL A 132 -7.63 4.66 8.96
C VAL A 132 -6.73 4.53 7.74
N VAL A 133 -6.23 3.31 7.50
CA VAL A 133 -5.56 2.92 6.26
C VAL A 133 -6.53 2.08 5.42
N HIS A 134 -6.95 2.61 4.29
CA HIS A 134 -7.82 1.93 3.34
C HIS A 134 -6.98 1.34 2.21
N ALA A 135 -6.74 0.04 2.28
CA ALA A 135 -6.00 -0.72 1.28
C ALA A 135 -6.93 -1.19 0.14
N HIS A 136 -6.47 -1.03 -1.09
CA HIS A 136 -7.21 -1.44 -2.28
C HIS A 136 -6.49 -2.54 -3.07
N ASP A 137 -7.20 -3.65 -3.27
CA ASP A 137 -6.75 -4.85 -3.96
C ASP A 137 -5.43 -5.45 -3.42
N TRP A 138 -4.99 -6.52 -4.06
CA TRP A 138 -3.77 -7.24 -3.69
C TRP A 138 -2.52 -6.32 -3.64
N HIS A 139 -2.48 -5.25 -4.43
CA HIS A 139 -1.36 -4.30 -4.44
C HIS A 139 -1.08 -3.68 -3.06
N ALA A 140 -2.13 -3.35 -2.32
CA ALA A 140 -2.04 -2.80 -0.97
C ALA A 140 -2.35 -3.84 0.12
N GLY A 141 -2.51 -5.11 -0.27
CA GLY A 141 -2.98 -6.19 0.61
C GLY A 141 -2.08 -6.49 1.81
N LEU A 142 -0.81 -6.11 1.75
CA LEU A 142 0.09 -6.22 2.90
C LEU A 142 -0.04 -5.08 3.92
N ALA A 143 -0.68 -3.95 3.60
CA ALA A 143 -0.80 -2.84 4.56
C ALA A 143 -1.51 -3.25 5.87
N PRO A 144 -2.65 -3.98 5.83
CA PRO A 144 -3.26 -4.54 7.04
C PRO A 144 -2.35 -5.49 7.83
N ALA A 145 -1.55 -6.30 7.14
CA ALA A 145 -0.63 -7.24 7.76
C ALA A 145 0.49 -6.52 8.51
N TYR A 146 1.11 -5.51 7.89
CA TYR A 146 2.11 -4.66 8.55
C TYR A 146 1.52 -3.91 9.74
N LEU A 147 0.32 -3.34 9.61
CA LEU A 147 -0.36 -2.66 10.73
C LEU A 147 -0.56 -3.62 11.91
N ALA A 148 -1.01 -4.85 11.66
CA ALA A 148 -1.16 -5.83 12.71
C ALA A 148 0.17 -6.21 13.37
N ALA A 149 1.24 -6.40 12.58
CA ALA A 149 2.57 -6.69 13.09
C ALA A 149 3.16 -5.55 13.95
N ARG A 150 2.72 -4.30 13.72
CA ARG A 150 3.12 -3.11 14.47
C ARG A 150 2.18 -2.73 15.63
N GLY A 151 1.28 -3.64 16.04
CA GLY A 151 0.36 -3.36 17.16
C GLY A 151 -0.80 -2.43 16.79
N ARG A 152 -1.20 -2.42 15.52
CA ARG A 152 -2.38 -1.70 14.98
C ARG A 152 -2.36 -0.19 15.26
N PRO A 153 -1.34 0.54 14.77
CA PRO A 153 -1.23 1.99 15.01
C PRO A 153 -2.32 2.82 14.32
N ALA A 154 -3.10 2.21 13.41
CA ALA A 154 -4.30 2.75 12.78
C ALA A 154 -5.31 1.62 12.53
N LYS A 155 -6.59 1.99 12.34
CA LYS A 155 -7.60 1.04 11.83
C LYS A 155 -7.34 0.76 10.36
N SER A 156 -7.85 -0.35 9.85
CA SER A 156 -7.63 -0.73 8.46
C SER A 156 -8.92 -1.22 7.79
N VAL A 157 -9.09 -0.84 6.53
CA VAL A 157 -10.18 -1.25 5.65
C VAL A 157 -9.55 -1.84 4.39
N PHE A 158 -10.15 -2.89 3.84
CA PHE A 158 -9.71 -3.50 2.60
C PHE A 158 -10.87 -3.57 1.60
N THR A 159 -10.63 -3.10 0.38
CA THR A 159 -11.62 -3.18 -0.71
C THR A 159 -11.06 -3.97 -1.88
N VAL A 160 -11.86 -4.90 -2.36
CA VAL A 160 -11.59 -5.72 -3.54
C VAL A 160 -12.34 -5.11 -4.72
N HIS A 161 -11.61 -4.79 -5.78
CA HIS A 161 -12.20 -4.37 -7.07
C HIS A 161 -12.13 -5.50 -8.09
N ASN A 162 -11.23 -6.46 -7.93
CA ASN A 162 -11.14 -7.61 -8.82
C ASN A 162 -10.71 -8.90 -8.11
N LEU A 163 -11.60 -9.88 -8.04
CA LEU A 163 -11.34 -11.19 -7.43
C LEU A 163 -10.40 -12.10 -8.26
N ALA A 164 -10.18 -11.78 -9.53
CA ALA A 164 -9.33 -12.58 -10.42
C ALA A 164 -7.83 -12.44 -10.13
N TYR A 165 -7.41 -11.34 -9.48
CA TYR A 165 -6.00 -11.06 -9.20
C TYR A 165 -5.73 -11.07 -7.70
N GLN A 166 -4.92 -12.05 -7.26
CA GLN A 166 -4.66 -12.28 -5.84
C GLN A 166 -3.24 -11.90 -5.39
N GLY A 167 -2.35 -11.54 -6.31
CA GLY A 167 -0.96 -11.23 -5.98
C GLY A 167 -0.24 -12.46 -5.41
N MET A 168 -0.15 -13.52 -6.22
CA MET A 168 0.45 -14.80 -5.84
C MET A 168 1.96 -14.79 -6.08
N PHE A 169 2.72 -15.14 -5.05
CA PHE A 169 4.18 -15.18 -5.04
C PHE A 169 4.67 -16.46 -4.37
N TYR A 170 5.93 -16.82 -4.59
CA TYR A 170 6.54 -17.95 -3.89
C TYR A 170 6.70 -17.67 -2.39
N ALA A 171 6.47 -18.69 -1.55
CA ALA A 171 6.58 -18.59 -0.10
C ALA A 171 7.94 -18.06 0.41
N LYS A 172 9.03 -18.36 -0.32
CA LYS A 172 10.38 -17.86 -0.02
C LYS A 172 10.45 -16.33 0.10
N HIS A 173 9.53 -15.60 -0.54
CA HIS A 173 9.51 -14.15 -0.48
C HIS A 173 9.01 -13.60 0.87
N MET A 174 8.56 -14.45 1.81
CA MET A 174 8.34 -14.03 3.19
C MET A 174 9.61 -13.44 3.82
N ASP A 175 10.79 -13.96 3.45
CA ASP A 175 12.09 -13.46 3.92
C ASP A 175 12.42 -12.06 3.34
N ASP A 176 11.76 -11.67 2.24
CA ASP A 176 12.05 -10.44 1.51
C ASP A 176 11.20 -9.26 1.97
N ILE A 177 10.11 -9.48 2.72
CA ILE A 177 9.07 -8.46 2.97
C ILE A 177 9.00 -7.97 4.42
N GLU A 178 9.97 -8.31 5.27
CA GLU A 178 10.03 -7.88 6.69
C GLU A 178 8.76 -8.18 7.51
N LEU A 179 8.01 -9.23 7.16
CA LEU A 179 6.93 -9.75 7.98
C LEU A 179 7.38 -11.02 8.72
N PRO A 180 6.98 -11.22 9.99
CA PRO A 180 7.27 -12.46 10.69
C PRO A 180 6.64 -13.65 9.98
N TRP A 181 7.36 -14.78 9.94
CA TRP A 181 6.85 -16.04 9.39
C TRP A 181 5.56 -16.53 10.05
N SER A 182 5.23 -16.07 11.26
CA SER A 182 3.94 -16.36 11.91
C SER A 182 2.73 -15.85 11.12
N PHE A 183 2.91 -14.86 10.23
CA PHE A 183 1.87 -14.39 9.31
C PHE A 183 1.65 -15.33 8.11
N PHE A 184 2.59 -16.24 7.83
CA PHE A 184 2.47 -17.23 6.77
C PHE A 184 1.68 -18.45 7.25
N ASN A 185 0.36 -18.30 7.30
CA ASN A 185 -0.59 -19.36 7.64
C ASN A 185 -1.92 -19.12 6.89
N MET A 186 -2.79 -20.13 6.88
CA MET A 186 -4.06 -20.12 6.14
C MET A 186 -5.07 -19.03 6.57
N HIS A 187 -4.82 -18.35 7.69
CA HIS A 187 -5.60 -17.20 8.16
C HIS A 187 -4.85 -15.87 8.05
N GLY A 188 -3.66 -15.89 7.44
CA GLY A 188 -2.77 -14.77 7.24
C GLY A 188 -2.49 -14.59 5.75
N LEU A 189 -1.26 -14.87 5.32
CA LEU A 189 -0.78 -14.60 3.97
C LEU A 189 -0.60 -15.85 3.10
N GLU A 190 -0.89 -17.05 3.61
CA GLU A 190 -0.67 -18.29 2.88
C GLU A 190 -1.92 -18.74 2.11
N PHE A 191 -1.72 -19.14 0.86
CA PHE A 191 -2.73 -19.80 0.03
C PHE A 191 -2.10 -20.88 -0.85
N ASN A 192 -2.46 -22.14 -0.62
CA ASN A 192 -1.96 -23.31 -1.36
C ASN A 192 -0.42 -23.41 -1.41
N GLY A 193 0.25 -23.13 -0.29
CA GLY A 193 1.70 -23.12 -0.15
C GLY A 193 2.40 -21.92 -0.79
N GLN A 194 1.64 -20.93 -1.25
CA GLN A 194 2.14 -19.70 -1.85
C GLN A 194 1.84 -18.50 -0.97
N LEU A 195 2.61 -17.44 -1.16
CA LEU A 195 2.38 -16.14 -0.54
C LEU A 195 1.33 -15.38 -1.36
N SER A 196 0.23 -14.97 -0.73
CA SER A 196 -0.85 -14.20 -1.36
C SER A 196 -1.03 -12.87 -0.64
N PHE A 197 -0.84 -11.76 -1.35
CA PHE A 197 -1.05 -10.44 -0.75
C PHE A 197 -2.53 -10.17 -0.53
N PHE A 198 -3.40 -10.76 -1.35
CA PHE A 198 -4.85 -10.68 -1.19
C PHE A 198 -5.33 -11.25 0.14
N GLU A 199 -4.71 -12.33 0.63
CA GLU A 199 -5.04 -12.97 1.91
C GLU A 199 -4.76 -12.08 3.12
N GLY A 200 -3.91 -11.04 2.98
CA GLY A 200 -3.67 -10.04 4.03
C GLY A 200 -4.93 -9.36 4.58
N ARG A 201 -6.04 -9.37 3.82
CA ARG A 201 -7.37 -8.94 4.31
C ARG A 201 -7.85 -9.71 5.54
N PHE A 202 -7.49 -10.98 5.70
CA PHE A 202 -7.95 -11.81 6.82
C PHE A 202 -7.32 -11.43 8.15
N VAL A 203 -6.16 -10.77 8.10
CA VAL A 203 -5.48 -10.23 9.29
C VAL A 203 -6.32 -9.13 9.96
N LEU A 204 -7.26 -8.50 9.24
CA LEU A 204 -8.17 -7.49 9.80
C LEU A 204 -9.01 -8.01 10.97
N CYS A 205 -9.42 -9.28 10.93
CA CYS A 205 -10.45 -9.82 11.80
C CYS A 205 -9.92 -10.48 13.09
N ARG A 206 -8.62 -10.38 13.42
CA ARG A 206 -8.04 -11.03 14.61
C ARG A 206 -7.31 -10.09 15.56
N PRO A 207 -7.46 -10.25 16.90
CA PRO A 207 -6.49 -9.73 17.84
C PRO A 207 -5.11 -10.37 17.56
N TYR A 208 -4.05 -9.56 17.49
CA TYR A 208 -2.69 -10.09 17.38
C TYR A 208 -2.27 -10.61 18.76
N TYR A 209 -2.39 -11.92 18.98
CA TYR A 209 -1.91 -12.59 20.19
C TYR A 209 -0.39 -12.81 20.10
N GLY A 210 0.38 -11.72 20.19
CA GLY A 210 1.84 -11.74 20.11
C GLY A 210 2.55 -10.89 21.16
N GLY A 211 1.83 -10.49 22.21
CA GLY A 211 2.33 -9.81 23.40
C GLY A 211 1.45 -10.21 24.59
N GLU A 212 2.02 -10.17 25.80
CA GLU A 212 1.36 -10.60 27.05
C GLU A 212 -0.07 -10.05 27.20
N PRO A 213 -0.99 -10.83 27.82
CA PRO A 213 -2.40 -10.48 27.92
C PRO A 213 -2.63 -9.44 29.02
N ASP A 214 -2.44 -8.16 28.72
CA ASP A 214 -2.93 -7.08 29.59
C ASP A 214 -4.32 -6.61 29.15
N LEU A 215 -5.30 -7.23 29.83
CA LEU A 215 -6.53 -6.65 30.38
C LEU A 215 -7.16 -5.46 29.63
N CYS A 216 -8.23 -5.75 28.88
CA CYS A 216 -9.28 -4.77 28.58
C CYS A 216 -9.87 -4.19 29.87
N ALA A 217 -9.81 -2.87 30.00
CA ALA A 217 -10.80 -2.04 30.69
C ALA A 217 -11.19 -0.89 29.75
#